data_AF-A0A4Y6UYG9-F1
#
_entry.id   AF-A0A4Y6UYG9-F1
#
_cell.length_a   1.000
_cell.length_b   1.000
_cell.length_c   1.000
_cell.angle_alpha   90.00
_cell.angle_beta   90.00
_cell.angle_gamma   90.00
#
_symmetry.space_group_name_H-M   'P 1'
#
loop_
_entity.id
_entity.type
_entity.pdbx_description
1 polymer ?
#
loop_
_entity_poly.entity_id
_entity_poly.type
_entity_poly.pdbx_seq_one_letter_code
_entity_poly.pdbx_strand_id
1 'polypeptide(L)'
;MANQSLGTSGTTLIKSHEGFSLKFYADPSGYPTVGWGHLITKNKTYSRNKTGNPNDSLLTQAQANALTHSLNLNYTSPISRTQANTFFAKDTAKAVAAVNNLDLPAGCKFSQSQFDALVSLAFNGGPGVLVSEDVQAMLAHKQIYPTFSGPISSTEITTCSKLVSKAFSYDRNLQRRRNEEAALFCKNARYTHQYPVYTL
;
A
#
# COMPACT_ATOMS: atom_id res chain seq x y z
N MET A 1 -9.44 -19.86 5.68
CA MET A 1 -8.44 -19.27 4.76
C MET A 1 -7.20 -18.89 5.57
N ALA A 2 -6.00 -18.96 4.98
CA ALA A 2 -4.79 -18.55 5.68
C ALA A 2 -4.79 -17.02 5.81
N ASN A 3 -4.71 -16.49 7.04
CA ASN A 3 -4.73 -15.05 7.30
C ASN A 3 -3.29 -14.52 7.23
N GLN A 4 -2.84 -14.10 6.05
CA GLN A 4 -1.52 -13.54 5.86
C GLN A 4 -1.44 -12.13 6.48
N SER A 5 -0.26 -11.77 6.98
CA SER A 5 0.04 -10.44 7.50
C SER A 5 0.96 -9.69 6.55
N LEU A 6 0.92 -8.36 6.58
CA LEU A 6 1.82 -7.53 5.81
C LEU A 6 3.28 -7.81 6.20
N GLY A 7 4.09 -8.22 5.23
CA GLY A 7 5.50 -8.54 5.41
C GLY A 7 6.41 -7.32 5.38
N THR A 8 7.71 -7.55 5.59
CA THR A 8 8.73 -6.50 5.61
C THR A 8 8.90 -5.80 4.25
N SER A 9 8.73 -6.53 3.14
CA SER A 9 8.89 -5.95 1.81
C SER A 9 7.73 -5.00 1.50
N GLY A 10 6.49 -5.42 1.76
CA GLY A 10 5.30 -4.56 1.63
C GLY A 10 5.33 -3.37 2.59
N THR A 11 5.74 -3.59 3.85
CA THR A 11 5.91 -2.51 4.83
C THR A 11 6.91 -1.46 4.33
N THR A 12 8.07 -1.90 3.84
CA THR A 12 9.10 -1.00 3.29
C THR A 12 8.59 -0.25 2.07
N LEU A 13 7.94 -0.95 1.13
CA LEU A 13 7.42 -0.35 -0.10
C LEU A 13 6.40 0.75 0.20
N ILE A 14 5.37 0.45 1.00
CA ILE A 14 4.35 1.44 1.37
C ILE A 14 5.01 2.64 2.03
N LYS A 15 5.82 2.42 3.07
CA LYS A 15 6.50 3.51 3.79
C LYS A 15 7.42 4.37 2.92
N SER A 16 7.96 3.84 1.83
CA SER A 16 8.81 4.60 0.90
C SER A 16 8.02 5.61 0.05
N HIS A 17 6.70 5.43 -0.06
CA HIS A 17 5.79 6.36 -0.73
C HIS A 17 5.07 7.30 0.22
N GLU A 18 5.10 7.04 1.53
CA GLU A 18 4.44 7.86 2.54
C GLU A 18 5.41 8.88 3.15
N GLY A 19 4.96 10.13 3.30
CA GLY A 19 5.69 11.11 4.12
C GLY A 19 5.74 10.65 5.58
N PHE A 20 6.90 10.77 6.23
CA PHE A 20 7.09 10.38 7.63
C PHE A 20 7.44 11.56 8.54
N SER A 21 6.71 11.72 9.65
CA SER A 21 7.09 12.62 10.74
C SER A 21 6.62 12.10 12.10
N LEU A 22 7.47 12.20 13.13
CA LEU A 22 7.06 11.96 14.52
C LEU A 22 6.33 13.17 15.12
N LYS A 23 6.48 14.35 14.54
CA LYS A 23 5.74 15.56 14.93
C LYS A 23 4.47 15.69 14.10
N PHE A 24 3.41 16.26 14.68
CA PHE A 24 2.21 16.58 13.92
C PHE A 24 2.55 17.57 12.80
N TYR A 25 1.98 17.33 11.64
CA TYR A 25 2.13 18.18 10.45
C TYR A 25 0.79 18.31 9.74
N ALA A 26 0.64 19.31 8.88
CA ALA A 26 -0.54 19.45 8.05
C ALA A 26 -0.34 18.68 6.74
N ASP A 27 -1.26 17.82 6.34
CA ASP A 27 -1.19 17.14 5.03
C ASP A 27 -1.41 18.13 3.85
N PRO A 28 -1.38 17.68 2.58
CA PRO A 28 -1.63 18.56 1.44
C PRO A 28 -3.00 19.25 1.43
N SER A 29 -3.98 18.70 2.15
CA SER A 29 -5.31 19.29 2.37
C SER A 29 -5.38 20.14 3.64
N GLY A 30 -4.29 20.23 4.39
CA GLY A 30 -4.17 21.02 5.63
C GLY A 30 -4.61 20.27 6.89
N TYR A 31 -4.99 19.00 6.80
CA TYR A 31 -5.45 18.24 7.97
C TYR A 31 -4.27 17.79 8.84
N PRO A 32 -4.40 17.84 10.18
CA PRO A 32 -3.34 17.40 11.09
C PRO A 32 -3.13 15.89 10.98
N THR A 33 -1.87 15.51 10.77
CA THR A 33 -1.42 14.16 10.42
C THR A 33 -0.11 13.86 11.15
N VAL A 34 0.20 12.58 11.38
CA VAL A 34 1.44 12.12 12.03
C VAL A 34 1.88 10.74 11.52
N GLY A 35 3.11 10.32 11.82
CA GLY A 35 3.63 9.02 11.44
C GLY A 35 3.78 8.94 9.92
N TRP A 36 3.33 7.83 9.34
CA TRP A 36 3.25 7.62 7.89
C TRP A 36 1.85 7.97 7.39
N GLY A 37 1.47 9.26 7.46
CA GLY A 37 0.18 9.71 6.93
C GLY A 37 -1.05 9.43 7.81
N HIS A 38 -0.88 9.11 9.11
CA HIS A 38 -2.01 8.87 10.00
C HIS A 38 -2.78 10.17 10.28
N LEU A 39 -4.01 10.23 9.79
CA LEU A 39 -4.92 11.37 9.96
C LEU A 39 -5.43 11.45 11.40
N ILE A 40 -5.21 12.59 12.05
CA ILE A 40 -5.68 12.82 13.43
C ILE A 40 -7.15 13.26 13.43
N THR A 41 -7.52 14.22 12.59
CA THR A 41 -8.90 14.69 12.46
C THR A 41 -9.13 15.46 11.16
N LYS A 42 -10.37 15.46 10.66
CA LYS A 42 -10.81 16.32 9.54
C LYS A 42 -11.45 17.64 10.00
N ASN A 43 -11.70 17.79 11.30
CA ASN A 43 -12.47 18.91 11.85
C ASN A 43 -11.63 20.18 12.06
N LYS A 44 -10.33 20.13 11.74
CA LYS A 44 -9.41 21.25 11.88
C LYS A 44 -8.39 21.24 10.77
N THR A 45 -7.98 22.42 10.33
CA THR A 45 -6.95 22.59 9.31
C THR A 45 -5.86 23.56 9.77
N TYR A 46 -4.68 23.42 9.17
CA TYR A 46 -3.49 24.24 9.39
C TYR A 46 -2.85 24.60 8.02
N SER A 47 -1.74 25.34 8.04
CA SER A 47 -0.99 25.69 6.82
C SER A 47 -0.56 24.42 6.07
N ARG A 48 -1.19 24.18 4.92
CA ARG A 48 -0.99 22.97 4.09
C ARG A 48 0.46 22.73 3.69
N ASN A 49 0.83 21.46 3.64
CA ASN A 49 2.04 21.00 2.97
C ASN A 49 1.90 21.16 1.45
N LYS A 50 2.83 21.86 0.80
CA LYS A 50 2.79 22.09 -0.66
C LYS A 50 3.71 21.16 -1.45
N THR A 51 4.67 20.51 -0.81
CA THR A 51 5.73 19.74 -1.47
C THR A 51 5.57 18.23 -1.29
N GLY A 52 4.70 17.82 -0.36
CA GLY A 52 4.59 16.44 0.10
C GLY A 52 5.55 16.08 1.24
N ASN A 53 6.50 16.95 1.60
CA ASN A 53 7.42 16.74 2.71
C ASN A 53 6.78 17.20 4.04
N PRO A 54 6.52 16.30 5.02
CA PRO A 54 5.91 16.68 6.30
C PRO A 54 6.63 17.82 7.03
N ASN A 55 7.95 17.92 6.87
CA ASN A 55 8.76 18.94 7.55
C ASN A 55 8.41 20.38 7.16
N ASP A 56 7.75 20.59 6.03
CA ASP A 56 7.40 21.92 5.52
C ASP A 56 6.14 22.50 6.20
N SER A 57 5.48 21.73 7.05
CA SER A 57 4.15 22.04 7.60
C SER A 57 3.99 21.58 9.05
N LEU A 58 5.09 21.43 9.77
CA LEU A 58 5.08 21.00 11.17
C LEU A 58 4.23 21.95 12.02
N LEU A 59 3.35 21.39 12.83
CA LEU A 59 2.62 22.15 13.84
C LEU A 59 3.58 22.60 14.95
N THR A 60 3.35 23.78 15.50
CA THR A 60 4.06 24.21 16.71
C THR A 60 3.66 23.33 17.89
N GLN A 61 4.51 23.27 18.93
CA GLN A 61 4.21 22.49 20.12
C GLN A 61 2.89 22.93 20.77
N ALA A 62 2.61 24.24 20.80
CA ALA A 62 1.37 24.78 21.32
C ALA A 62 0.15 24.29 20.53
N GLN A 63 0.23 24.28 19.20
CA GLN A 63 -0.84 23.77 18.34
C GLN A 63 -1.09 22.28 18.54
N ALA A 64 -0.02 21.48 18.64
CA ALA A 64 -0.13 20.04 18.84
C ALA A 64 -0.66 19.67 20.23
N ASN A 65 -0.22 20.39 21.28
CA ASN A 65 -0.75 20.24 22.64
C ASN A 65 -2.24 20.59 22.71
N ALA A 66 -2.64 21.70 22.09
CA ALA A 66 -4.04 22.10 22.02
C ALA A 66 -4.89 21.04 21.30
N LEU A 67 -4.39 20.46 20.20
CA LEU A 67 -5.08 19.40 19.47
C LEU A 67 -5.23 18.14 20.32
N THR A 68 -4.13 17.69 20.95
CA THR A 68 -4.08 16.55 21.86
C THR A 68 -5.13 16.66 22.96
N HIS A 69 -5.19 17.82 23.62
CA HIS A 69 -6.16 18.10 24.68
C HIS A 69 -7.60 18.14 24.13
N SER A 70 -7.84 18.86 23.04
CA SER A 70 -9.19 19.04 22.47
C SER A 70 -9.84 17.74 21.99
N LEU A 71 -9.03 16.77 21.55
CA LEU A 71 -9.50 15.47 21.07
C LEU A 71 -9.36 14.37 22.13
N ASN A 72 -8.91 14.71 23.34
CA ASN A 72 -8.62 13.76 24.42
C ASN A 72 -7.74 12.57 23.95
N LEU A 73 -6.68 12.86 23.18
CA LEU A 73 -5.77 11.83 22.68
C LEU A 73 -4.92 11.30 23.84
N ASN A 74 -4.68 9.99 23.85
CA ASN A 74 -3.79 9.34 24.82
C ASN A 74 -2.30 9.41 24.42
N TYR A 75 -1.94 10.30 23.50
CA TYR A 75 -0.58 10.54 23.03
C TYR A 75 -0.37 12.01 22.69
N THR A 76 0.88 12.47 22.77
CA THR A 76 1.29 13.84 22.43
C THR A 76 2.18 13.85 21.19
N SER A 77 2.40 15.04 20.63
CA SER A 77 3.46 15.26 19.64
C SER A 77 4.74 15.71 20.34
N PRO A 78 5.93 15.17 20.00
CA PRO A 78 6.15 14.10 19.04
C PRO A 78 5.69 12.73 19.57
N ILE A 79 5.20 11.88 18.68
CA ILE A 79 4.92 10.46 19.00
C ILE A 79 6.22 9.65 19.01
N SER A 80 6.21 8.49 19.66
CA SER A 80 7.28 7.50 19.56
C SER A 80 7.23 6.75 18.23
N ARG A 81 8.35 6.15 17.83
CA ARG A 81 8.41 5.26 16.66
C ARG A 81 7.46 4.06 16.79
N THR A 82 7.28 3.54 18.00
CA THR A 82 6.33 2.44 18.29
C THR A 82 4.88 2.87 18.06
N GLN A 83 4.50 4.07 18.50
CA GLN A 83 3.18 4.64 18.20
C GLN A 83 2.98 4.84 16.69
N ALA A 84 4.00 5.37 15.99
CA ALA A 84 3.92 5.52 14.53
C ALA A 84 3.73 4.18 13.82
N ASN A 85 4.42 3.12 14.26
CA ASN A 85 4.25 1.77 13.73
C ASN A 85 2.85 1.21 14.05
N THR A 86 2.31 1.51 15.23
CA THR A 86 0.95 1.09 15.62
C THR A 86 -0.11 1.74 14.74
N PHE A 87 0.01 3.04 14.46
CA PHE A 87 -0.88 3.73 13.53
C PHE A 87 -0.76 3.16 12.12
N PHE A 88 0.45 2.95 11.63
CA PHE A 88 0.67 2.33 10.32
C PHE A 88 0.02 0.94 10.21
N ALA A 89 0.15 0.09 11.24
CA ALA A 89 -0.49 -1.22 11.26
C ALA A 89 -2.03 -1.11 11.25
N LYS A 90 -2.59 -0.14 11.98
CA LYS A 90 -4.04 0.15 11.96
C LYS A 90 -4.50 0.63 10.59
N ASP A 91 -3.77 1.55 9.97
CA ASP A 91 -4.15 2.17 8.70
C ASP A 91 -4.04 1.18 7.53
N THR A 92 -3.12 0.22 7.60
CA THR A 92 -2.98 -0.86 6.60
C THR A 92 -3.97 -2.03 6.81
N ALA A 93 -4.61 -2.15 7.97
CA ALA A 93 -5.45 -3.29 8.32
C ALA A 93 -6.59 -3.53 7.31
N LYS A 94 -7.22 -2.47 6.78
CA LYS A 94 -8.30 -2.60 5.78
C LYS A 94 -7.78 -3.21 4.46
N ALA A 95 -6.58 -2.83 4.02
CA ALA A 95 -5.97 -3.38 2.81
C ALA A 95 -5.55 -4.84 3.03
N VAL A 96 -4.94 -5.16 4.18
CA VAL A 96 -4.61 -6.54 4.58
C VAL A 96 -5.86 -7.43 4.57
N ALA A 97 -6.96 -6.97 5.19
CA ALA A 97 -8.21 -7.72 5.21
C ALA A 97 -8.79 -7.90 3.79
N ALA A 98 -8.74 -6.87 2.95
CA ALA A 98 -9.23 -6.95 1.58
C ALA A 98 -8.50 -8.00 0.75
N VAL A 99 -7.17 -8.09 0.85
CA VAL A 99 -6.38 -9.10 0.11
C VAL A 99 -6.62 -10.51 0.66
N ASN A 100 -6.75 -10.68 1.98
CA ASN A 100 -7.09 -11.98 2.58
C ASN A 100 -8.50 -12.48 2.20
N ASN A 101 -9.39 -11.57 1.81
CA ASN A 101 -10.76 -11.89 1.40
C ASN A 101 -10.92 -12.16 -0.11
N LEU A 102 -9.82 -12.12 -0.88
CA LEU A 102 -9.88 -12.44 -2.31
C LEU A 102 -10.22 -13.92 -2.52
N ASP A 103 -11.15 -14.16 -3.45
CA ASP A 103 -11.46 -15.51 -3.92
C ASP A 103 -10.38 -15.94 -4.93
N LEU A 104 -9.70 -17.06 -4.62
CA LEU A 104 -8.59 -17.56 -5.43
C LEU A 104 -8.99 -18.91 -6.05
N PRO A 105 -8.47 -19.27 -7.23
CA PRO A 105 -8.71 -20.59 -7.81
C PRO A 105 -8.34 -21.70 -6.81
N ALA A 106 -9.12 -22.79 -6.80
CA ALA A 106 -8.95 -23.86 -5.83
C ALA A 106 -7.49 -24.34 -5.72
N GLY A 107 -6.96 -24.38 -4.50
CA GLY A 107 -5.57 -24.78 -4.20
C GLY A 107 -4.53 -23.68 -4.39
N CYS A 108 -4.89 -22.51 -4.92
CA CYS A 108 -3.98 -21.39 -5.12
C CYS A 108 -3.76 -20.60 -3.83
N LYS A 109 -2.50 -20.20 -3.59
CA LYS A 109 -2.13 -19.32 -2.48
C LYS A 109 -1.08 -18.33 -2.95
N PHE A 110 -1.17 -17.09 -2.49
CA PHE A 110 -0.14 -16.09 -2.73
C PHE A 110 1.19 -16.47 -2.06
N SER A 111 2.30 -16.07 -2.67
CA SER A 111 3.54 -15.86 -1.93
C SER A 111 3.41 -14.62 -1.03
N GLN A 112 4.33 -14.46 -0.07
CA GLN A 112 4.38 -13.24 0.74
C GLN A 112 4.60 -11.98 -0.12
N SER A 113 5.39 -12.06 -1.19
CA SER A 113 5.66 -10.92 -2.08
C SER A 113 4.44 -10.50 -2.89
N GLN A 114 3.65 -11.47 -3.37
CA GLN A 114 2.38 -11.22 -4.05
C GLN A 114 1.36 -10.58 -3.11
N PHE A 115 1.23 -11.12 -1.89
CA PHE A 115 0.36 -10.56 -0.86
C PHE A 115 0.76 -9.12 -0.52
N ASP A 116 2.04 -8.88 -0.23
CA ASP A 116 2.59 -7.56 0.10
C ASP A 116 2.32 -6.51 -0.99
N ALA A 117 2.51 -6.87 -2.27
CA ALA A 117 2.27 -5.98 -3.39
C ALA A 117 0.79 -5.61 -3.55
N LEU A 118 -0.12 -6.58 -3.42
CA LEU A 118 -1.56 -6.33 -3.46
C LEU A 118 -2.04 -5.49 -2.27
N VAL A 119 -1.44 -5.67 -1.09
CA VAL A 119 -1.74 -4.82 0.08
C VAL A 119 -1.28 -3.38 -0.17
N SER A 120 -0.10 -3.16 -0.77
CA SER A 120 0.36 -1.81 -1.15
C SER A 120 -0.58 -1.14 -2.16
N LEU A 121 -1.01 -1.90 -3.18
CA LEU A 121 -1.96 -1.42 -4.19
C LEU A 121 -3.30 -1.02 -3.54
N ALA A 122 -3.87 -1.90 -2.71
CA ALA A 122 -5.14 -1.65 -2.02
C ALA A 122 -5.06 -0.58 -0.93
N PHE A 123 -3.91 -0.42 -0.28
CA PHE A 123 -3.71 0.66 0.70
C PHE A 123 -3.80 2.03 0.03
N ASN A 124 -3.23 2.18 -1.16
CA ASN A 124 -3.19 3.48 -1.84
C ASN A 124 -4.35 3.74 -2.81
N GLY A 125 -4.82 2.73 -3.54
CA GLY A 125 -5.98 2.85 -4.42
C GLY A 125 -7.32 2.57 -3.74
N GLY A 126 -7.30 2.13 -2.48
CA GLY A 126 -8.47 1.57 -1.80
C GLY A 126 -8.76 0.13 -2.26
N PRO A 127 -9.58 -0.64 -1.50
CA PRO A 127 -9.82 -2.05 -1.81
C PRO A 127 -10.56 -2.30 -3.13
N GLY A 128 -11.23 -1.30 -3.69
CA GLY A 128 -11.96 -1.42 -4.96
C GLY A 128 -11.07 -1.73 -6.15
N VAL A 129 -9.77 -1.39 -6.09
CA VAL A 129 -8.82 -1.75 -7.16
C VAL A 129 -8.67 -3.26 -7.33
N LEU A 130 -8.87 -4.03 -6.25
CA LEU A 130 -8.70 -5.49 -6.25
C LEU A 130 -9.81 -6.22 -7.02
N VAL A 131 -10.94 -5.55 -7.27
CA VAL A 131 -12.08 -6.09 -8.03
C VAL A 131 -12.16 -5.52 -9.45
N SER A 132 -11.14 -4.80 -9.89
CA SER A 132 -11.02 -4.38 -11.28
C SER A 132 -10.89 -5.59 -12.21
N GLU A 133 -11.36 -5.44 -13.45
CA GLU A 133 -11.29 -6.51 -14.46
C GLU A 133 -9.86 -7.03 -14.65
N ASP A 134 -8.86 -6.13 -14.70
CA ASP A 134 -7.47 -6.50 -14.88
C ASP A 134 -6.89 -7.28 -13.69
N VAL A 135 -7.21 -6.88 -12.45
CA VAL A 135 -6.77 -7.64 -11.26
C VAL A 135 -7.47 -9.00 -11.23
N GLN A 136 -8.77 -9.07 -11.49
CA GLN A 136 -9.51 -10.33 -11.53
C GLN A 136 -8.99 -11.27 -12.63
N ALA A 137 -8.66 -10.74 -13.81
CA ALA A 137 -8.06 -11.50 -14.90
C ALA A 137 -6.70 -12.10 -14.52
N MET A 138 -5.86 -11.33 -13.81
CA MET A 138 -4.61 -11.85 -13.25
C MET A 138 -4.89 -12.94 -12.20
N LEU A 139 -5.78 -12.71 -11.24
CA LEU A 139 -6.08 -13.66 -10.16
C LEU A 139 -6.70 -14.97 -10.66
N ALA A 140 -7.42 -14.97 -11.78
CA ALA A 140 -7.99 -16.17 -12.37
C ALA A 140 -6.93 -17.14 -12.96
N HIS A 141 -5.71 -16.67 -13.21
CA HIS A 141 -4.69 -17.43 -13.93
C HIS A 141 -3.82 -18.26 -12.98
N LYS A 142 -3.94 -19.60 -12.99
CA LYS A 142 -3.29 -20.49 -12.02
C LYS A 142 -1.76 -20.35 -11.99
N GLN A 143 -1.13 -20.07 -13.13
CA GLN A 143 0.31 -19.93 -13.31
C GLN A 143 0.88 -18.68 -12.59
N ILE A 144 0.03 -17.74 -12.16
CA ILE A 144 0.43 -16.62 -11.30
C ILE A 144 0.91 -17.14 -9.95
N TYR A 145 0.30 -18.19 -9.41
CA TYR A 145 0.52 -18.59 -8.03
C TYR A 145 1.75 -19.49 -7.88
N PRO A 146 2.55 -19.32 -6.81
CA PRO A 146 3.69 -20.21 -6.51
C PRO A 146 3.27 -21.66 -6.27
N THR A 147 2.00 -21.90 -5.94
CA THR A 147 1.41 -23.23 -5.75
C THR A 147 1.19 -23.99 -7.05
N PHE A 148 1.29 -23.35 -8.22
CA PHE A 148 1.15 -24.03 -9.49
C PHE A 148 2.30 -25.03 -9.72
N SER A 149 1.96 -26.30 -9.68
CA SER A 149 2.85 -27.42 -9.99
C SER A 149 2.75 -27.78 -11.48
N GLY A 150 3.88 -27.77 -12.19
CA GLY A 150 3.95 -28.16 -13.60
C GLY A 150 4.90 -27.29 -14.41
N PRO A 151 5.21 -27.68 -15.65
CA PRO A 151 5.95 -26.81 -16.57
C PRO A 151 5.15 -25.53 -16.85
N ILE A 152 5.87 -24.43 -17.12
CA ILE A 152 5.28 -23.19 -17.63
C ILE A 152 5.99 -22.87 -18.95
N SER A 153 5.23 -22.75 -20.03
CA SER A 153 5.77 -22.38 -21.34
C SER A 153 6.17 -20.91 -21.38
N SER A 154 7.02 -20.54 -22.34
CA SER A 154 7.38 -19.13 -22.56
C SER A 154 6.14 -18.26 -22.83
N THR A 155 5.14 -18.77 -23.53
CA THR A 155 3.88 -18.06 -23.79
C THR A 155 3.10 -17.79 -22.50
N GLU A 156 3.05 -18.75 -21.58
CA GLU A 156 2.40 -18.59 -20.28
C GLU A 156 3.18 -17.63 -19.36
N ILE A 157 4.51 -17.67 -19.38
CA ILE A 157 5.37 -16.68 -18.69
C ILE A 157 5.06 -15.27 -19.21
N THR A 158 5.02 -15.08 -20.53
CA THR A 158 4.67 -13.80 -21.14
C THR A 158 3.26 -13.36 -20.76
N THR A 159 2.31 -14.31 -20.73
CA THR A 159 0.92 -14.04 -20.32
C THR A 159 0.86 -13.54 -18.88
N CYS A 160 1.53 -14.22 -17.95
CA CYS A 160 1.62 -13.80 -16.55
C CYS A 160 2.20 -12.39 -16.42
N SER A 161 3.29 -12.09 -17.13
CA SER A 161 3.93 -10.76 -17.11
C SER A 161 2.98 -9.66 -17.58
N LYS A 162 2.23 -9.91 -18.67
CA LYS A 162 1.23 -8.97 -19.20
C LYS A 162 0.06 -8.76 -18.25
N LEU A 163 -0.44 -9.84 -17.63
CA LEU A 163 -1.51 -9.76 -16.65
C LEU A 163 -1.11 -8.93 -15.43
N VAL A 164 0.11 -9.12 -14.90
CA VAL A 164 0.62 -8.30 -13.80
C VAL A 164 0.72 -6.84 -14.21
N SER A 165 1.30 -6.55 -15.38
CA SER A 165 1.43 -5.17 -15.87
C SER A 165 0.07 -4.46 -15.97
N LYS A 166 -0.96 -5.14 -16.51
CA LYS A 166 -2.32 -4.61 -16.57
C LYS A 166 -2.95 -4.43 -15.19
N ALA A 167 -2.86 -5.44 -14.33
CA ALA A 167 -3.43 -5.42 -12.98
C ALA A 167 -2.90 -4.26 -12.11
N PHE A 168 -1.64 -3.87 -12.28
CA PHE A 168 -1.05 -2.74 -11.57
C PHE A 168 -1.15 -1.41 -12.34
N SER A 169 -1.80 -1.35 -13.51
CA SER A 169 -1.99 -0.12 -14.30
C SER A 169 -3.13 0.76 -13.74
N TYR A 170 -3.02 1.17 -12.48
CA TYR A 170 -3.98 2.05 -11.78
C TYR A 170 -3.39 3.43 -11.41
N ASP A 171 -4.09 4.50 -11.81
CA ASP A 171 -3.66 5.90 -11.79
C ASP A 171 -2.31 6.19 -12.48
N ARG A 172 -2.35 6.87 -13.64
CA ARG A 172 -1.17 7.18 -14.45
C ARG A 172 -0.16 8.08 -13.74
N ASN A 173 -0.60 8.90 -12.77
CA ASN A 173 0.30 9.75 -11.99
C ASN A 173 1.15 8.94 -11.01
N LEU A 174 0.82 7.67 -10.79
CA LEU A 174 1.48 6.77 -9.85
C LEU A 174 2.35 5.71 -10.54
N GLN A 175 2.69 5.91 -11.82
CA GLN A 175 3.41 4.93 -12.63
C GLN A 175 4.67 4.35 -11.94
N ARG A 176 5.45 5.19 -11.24
CA ARG A 176 6.62 4.72 -10.48
C ARG A 176 6.22 3.72 -9.39
N ARG A 177 5.28 4.09 -8.52
CA ARG A 177 4.76 3.23 -7.43
C ARG A 177 4.22 1.92 -7.98
N ARG A 178 3.45 1.98 -9.07
CA ARG A 178 2.85 0.80 -9.68
C ARG A 178 3.87 -0.17 -10.27
N ASN A 179 4.94 0.34 -10.88
CA ASN A 179 6.03 -0.53 -11.32
C ASN A 179 6.78 -1.17 -10.15
N GLU A 180 6.98 -0.46 -9.04
CA GLU A 180 7.63 -1.01 -7.84
C GLU A 180 6.77 -2.09 -7.17
N GLU A 181 5.44 -1.89 -7.13
CA GLU A 181 4.48 -2.91 -6.67
C GLU A 181 4.42 -4.13 -7.59
N ALA A 182 4.35 -3.95 -8.92
CA ALA A 182 4.37 -5.04 -9.89
C ALA A 182 5.69 -5.84 -9.83
N ALA A 183 6.82 -5.15 -9.68
CA ALA A 183 8.12 -5.78 -9.48
C ALA A 183 8.17 -6.59 -8.17
N LEU A 184 7.61 -6.05 -7.07
CA LEU A 184 7.46 -6.80 -5.83
C LEU A 184 6.57 -8.03 -6.01
N PHE A 185 5.44 -7.91 -6.73
CA PHE A 185 4.53 -9.02 -7.00
C PHE A 185 5.22 -10.18 -7.74
N CYS A 186 6.07 -9.86 -8.72
CA CYS A 186 6.87 -10.83 -9.47
C CYS A 186 8.10 -11.37 -8.72
N LYS A 187 8.43 -10.85 -7.52
CA LYS A 187 9.62 -11.26 -6.79
C LYS A 187 9.56 -12.75 -6.45
N ASN A 188 10.57 -13.49 -6.89
CA ASN A 188 10.70 -14.95 -6.77
C ASN A 188 9.62 -15.76 -7.50
N ALA A 189 8.85 -15.13 -8.39
CA ALA A 189 7.92 -15.83 -9.26
C ALA A 189 8.66 -16.51 -10.43
N ARG A 190 7.96 -17.41 -11.13
CA ARG A 190 8.47 -18.10 -12.33
C ARG A 190 8.38 -17.23 -13.60
N TYR A 191 7.97 -15.98 -13.44
CA TYR A 191 7.85 -14.94 -14.44
C TYR A 191 8.33 -13.61 -13.83
N THR A 192 8.69 -12.65 -14.67
CA THR A 192 9.22 -11.35 -14.24
C THR A 192 8.30 -10.21 -14.67
N HIS A 193 8.47 -9.04 -14.07
CA HIS A 193 7.82 -7.80 -14.53
C HIS A 193 8.55 -7.26 -15.76
N GLN A 194 8.17 -7.73 -16.95
CA GLN A 194 8.85 -7.40 -18.21
C GLN A 194 8.25 -6.15 -18.86
N TYR A 195 6.96 -5.93 -18.69
CA TYR A 195 6.23 -4.85 -19.34
C TYR A 195 5.89 -3.76 -18.31
N PRO A 196 6.47 -2.55 -18.39
CA PRO A 196 6.10 -1.47 -17.50
C PRO A 196 4.59 -1.23 -17.51
N VAL A 197 4.02 -0.79 -16.40
CA VAL A 197 2.58 -0.48 -16.37
C VAL A 197 2.23 0.59 -17.42
N TYR A 198 1.04 0.49 -18.00
CA TYR A 198 0.55 1.30 -19.13
C TYR A 198 1.21 1.12 -20.50
N THR A 199 1.98 0.05 -20.73
CA THR A 199 2.59 -0.22 -22.06
C THR A 199 1.87 -1.29 -22.88
N LEU A 200 0.69 -1.75 -22.45
CA LEU A 200 -0.07 -2.86 -23.03
C LEU A 200 -1.52 -2.49 -23.35
#